data_AF-A0A2E9RED7-F1
#
_entry.id   AF-A0A2E9RED7-F1
#
_cell.length_a   1.000
_cell.length_b   1.000
_cell.length_c   1.000
_cell.angle_alpha   90.00
_cell.angle_beta   90.00
_cell.angle_gamma   90.00
#
_symmetry.space_group_name_H-M   'P 1'
#
loop_
_entity.id
_entity.type
_entity.pdbx_description
1 polymer ?
#
loop_
_entity_poly.entity_id
_entity_poly.type
_entity_poly.pdbx_seq_one_letter_code
_entity_poly.pdbx_strand_id
1 'polypeptide(L)'
;MRLDYGATGIKISEVLPGMVETEFAATRFGDEKRGAAYYRDFGVCLTPQDIARSVRFVLEQPSDVVIAQIVVVPTQKLPASSTD
;
A
#
# COMPACT_ATOMS: atom_id res chain seq x y z
N MET A 1 2.25 -4.86 21.53
CA MET A 1 0.94 -5.03 20.85
C MET A 1 0.74 -6.43 20.29
N ARG A 2 1.49 -6.88 19.25
CA ARG A 2 1.24 -8.22 18.63
C ARG A 2 1.34 -9.40 19.61
N LEU A 3 2.37 -9.44 20.44
CA LEU A 3 2.58 -10.53 21.41
C LEU A 3 1.55 -10.53 22.55
N ASP A 4 0.96 -9.38 22.85
CA ASP A 4 -0.03 -9.23 23.93
C ASP A 4 -1.32 -10.01 23.63
N TYR A 5 -1.57 -10.33 22.36
CA TYR A 5 -2.75 -11.08 21.90
C TYR A 5 -2.45 -12.56 21.58
N GLY A 6 -1.24 -13.05 21.83
CA GLY A 6 -0.82 -14.41 21.43
C GLY A 6 -1.73 -15.54 21.95
N ALA A 7 -2.34 -15.37 23.13
CA ALA A 7 -3.25 -16.35 23.72
C ALA A 7 -4.72 -16.23 23.25
N THR A 8 -5.06 -15.20 22.46
CA THR A 8 -6.46 -14.89 22.09
C THR A 8 -6.87 -15.38 20.71
N GLY A 9 -5.90 -15.83 19.90
CA GLY A 9 -6.12 -16.16 18.49
C GLY A 9 -6.30 -14.94 17.57
N ILE A 10 -6.25 -13.71 18.10
CA ILE A 10 -6.29 -12.49 17.31
C ILE A 10 -4.93 -12.29 16.62
N LYS A 11 -4.96 -12.20 15.29
CA LYS A 11 -3.78 -11.89 14.46
C LYS A 11 -3.76 -10.39 14.14
N ILE A 12 -2.61 -9.75 14.34
CA ILE A 12 -2.40 -8.32 14.06
C ILE A 12 -1.33 -8.16 12.98
N SER A 13 -1.76 -7.67 11.82
CA SER A 13 -0.92 -7.46 10.65
C SER A 13 -1.03 -6.02 10.18
N GLU A 14 0.07 -5.50 9.63
CA GLU A 14 0.13 -4.15 9.06
C GLU A 14 0.50 -4.25 7.58
N VAL A 15 -0.29 -3.60 6.74
CA VAL A 15 -0.05 -3.50 5.30
C VAL A 15 0.34 -2.06 5.01
N LEU A 16 1.53 -1.85 4.47
CA LEU A 16 2.08 -0.53 4.16
C LEU A 16 2.26 -0.37 2.64
N PRO A 17 1.24 0.14 1.93
CA PRO A 17 1.36 0.48 0.52
C PRO A 17 2.24 1.71 0.31
N GLY A 18 3.01 1.69 -0.78
CA GLY A 18 3.62 2.86 -1.38
C GLY A 18 2.61 3.67 -2.21
N MET A 19 3.00 4.10 -3.41
CA MET A 19 2.09 4.82 -4.29
C MET A 19 1.09 3.87 -4.95
N VAL A 20 -0.20 4.11 -4.70
CA VAL A 20 -1.31 3.33 -5.26
C VAL A 20 -2.26 4.30 -5.97
N GLU A 21 -2.49 4.06 -7.26
CA GLU A 21 -3.43 4.85 -8.05
C GLU A 21 -4.87 4.49 -7.64
N THR A 22 -5.54 5.43 -6.99
CA THR A 22 -6.91 5.31 -6.45
C THR A 22 -7.59 6.68 -6.52
N GLU A 23 -8.81 6.80 -6.00
CA GLU A 23 -9.47 8.09 -5.79
C GLU A 23 -8.84 8.93 -4.65
N PHE A 24 -7.79 8.41 -3.98
CA PHE A 24 -7.14 9.09 -2.85
C PHE A 24 -6.66 10.49 -3.23
N ALA A 25 -5.94 10.65 -4.36
CA ALA A 25 -5.41 11.97 -4.73
C ALA A 25 -6.52 12.95 -5.13
N ALA A 26 -7.52 12.49 -5.89
CA ALA A 26 -8.68 13.32 -6.26
C ALA A 26 -9.42 13.79 -5.01
N THR A 27 -9.68 12.89 -4.06
CA THR A 27 -10.32 13.20 -2.77
C THR A 27 -9.46 14.14 -1.92
N ARG A 28 -8.15 13.87 -1.82
CA ARG A 28 -7.20 14.67 -1.05
C ARG A 28 -7.12 16.11 -1.55
N PHE A 29 -7.20 16.32 -2.86
CA PHE A 29 -7.08 17.64 -3.47
C PHE A 29 -8.41 18.31 -3.78
N GLY A 30 -9.54 17.59 -3.70
CA GLY A 30 -10.85 18.08 -4.13
C GLY A 30 -10.92 18.37 -5.63
N ASP A 31 -10.03 17.80 -6.43
CA ASP A 31 -9.86 18.07 -7.85
C ASP A 31 -9.34 16.83 -8.57
N GLU A 32 -10.18 16.26 -9.46
CA GLU A 32 -9.86 15.07 -10.26
C GLU A 32 -8.65 15.27 -11.18
N LYS A 33 -8.53 16.44 -11.81
CA LYS A 33 -7.42 16.72 -12.74
C LYS A 33 -6.10 16.81 -11.99
N ARG A 34 -6.11 17.45 -10.83
CA ARG A 34 -4.94 17.52 -9.94
C ARG A 34 -4.60 16.16 -9.36
N GLY A 35 -5.59 15.35 -9.00
CA GLY A 35 -5.41 13.96 -8.57
C GLY A 35 -4.75 13.10 -9.65
N ALA A 36 -5.23 13.18 -10.88
CA ALA A 36 -4.64 12.47 -12.01
C ALA A 36 -3.20 12.94 -12.31
N ALA A 37 -2.93 14.25 -12.21
CA ALA A 37 -1.57 14.78 -12.37
C ALA A 37 -0.61 14.24 -11.32
N TYR A 38 -1.04 14.17 -10.06
CA TYR A 38 -0.23 13.65 -8.97
C TYR A 38 0.31 12.23 -9.21
N TYR A 39 -0.52 11.32 -9.74
CA TYR A 39 -0.06 9.96 -10.05
C TYR A 39 0.85 9.91 -11.28
N ARG A 40 0.54 10.68 -12.34
CA ARG A 40 1.41 10.79 -13.51
C ARG A 40 2.80 11.29 -13.16
N ASP A 41 2.89 12.30 -12.29
CA ASP A 41 4.18 12.92 -11.89
C ASP A 41 4.98 12.01 -10.93
N PHE A 42 4.35 11.00 -10.32
CA PHE A 42 5.04 10.04 -9.45
C PHE A 42 5.69 8.88 -10.22
N GLY A 43 5.10 8.49 -11.36
CA GLY A 43 5.62 7.44 -12.23
C GLY A 43 4.86 6.14 -12.08
N VAL A 44 5.57 5.03 -11.86
CA VAL A 44 4.92 3.72 -11.67
C VAL A 44 4.15 3.72 -10.35
N CYS A 45 2.86 3.47 -10.44
CA CYS A 45 1.96 3.30 -9.30
C CYS A 45 1.48 1.86 -9.23
N LEU A 46 1.23 1.38 -8.01
CA LEU A 46 0.49 0.15 -7.79
C LEU A 46 -0.99 0.37 -8.11
N THR A 47 -1.68 -0.72 -8.41
CA THR A 47 -3.13 -0.76 -8.54
C THR A 47 -3.78 -1.16 -7.21
N PRO A 48 -5.07 -0.86 -6.99
CA PRO A 48 -5.82 -1.37 -5.84
C PRO A 48 -5.77 -2.90 -5.74
N GLN A 49 -5.76 -3.59 -6.89
CA GLN A 49 -5.68 -5.04 -6.96
C GLN A 49 -4.35 -5.59 -6.46
N ASP A 50 -3.24 -4.85 -6.59
CA ASP A 50 -1.95 -5.27 -6.04
C ASP A 50 -2.01 -5.35 -4.51
N ILE A 51 -2.61 -4.33 -3.88
CA ILE A 51 -2.79 -4.29 -2.42
C ILE A 51 -3.80 -5.34 -1.96
N ALA A 52 -4.89 -5.53 -2.71
CA ALA A 52 -5.89 -6.55 -2.39
C ALA A 52 -5.26 -7.96 -2.38
N ARG A 53 -4.36 -8.27 -3.33
CA ARG A 53 -3.62 -9.55 -3.34
C ARG A 53 -2.68 -9.68 -2.14
N SER A 54 -2.00 -8.60 -1.74
CA SER A 54 -1.16 -8.59 -0.54
C SER A 54 -1.97 -8.81 0.75
N VAL A 55 -3.14 -8.18 0.88
CA VAL A 55 -4.06 -8.42 2.00
C VAL A 55 -4.52 -9.88 2.02
N ARG A 56 -4.91 -10.41 0.87
CA ARG A 56 -5.32 -11.82 0.74
C ARG A 56 -4.20 -12.77 1.18
N PHE A 57 -2.97 -12.52 0.73
CA PHE A 57 -1.80 -13.29 1.16
C PHE A 57 -1.62 -13.25 2.69
N VAL A 58 -1.79 -12.09 3.33
CA VAL A 58 -1.74 -11.97 4.80
C VAL A 58 -2.82 -12.81 5.48
N LEU A 59 -4.03 -12.83 4.94
CA LEU A 59 -5.17 -13.55 5.52
C LEU A 59 -5.11 -15.07 5.30
N GLU A 60 -4.53 -15.53 4.20
CA GLU A 60 -4.42 -16.95 3.83
C GLU A 60 -3.38 -17.73 4.66
N GLN A 61 -2.60 -17.05 5.52
CA GLN A 61 -1.63 -17.73 6.37
C GLN A 61 -2.30 -18.63 7.42
N PRO A 62 -1.65 -19.74 7.80
CA PRO A 62 -2.13 -20.62 8.88
C PRO A 62 -2.50 -19.87 10.17
N SER A 63 -3.30 -20.50 11.04
CA SER A 63 -3.81 -19.86 12.27
C SER A 63 -2.69 -19.45 13.24
N ASP A 64 -1.57 -20.15 13.21
CA ASP A 64 -0.37 -19.95 14.04
C ASP A 64 0.69 -19.06 13.35
N VAL A 65 0.42 -18.59 12.13
CA VAL A 65 1.33 -17.70 11.38
C VAL A 65 0.73 -16.30 11.27
N VAL A 66 1.53 -15.32 11.66
CA VAL A 66 1.23 -13.89 11.52
C VAL A 66 2.28 -13.25 10.63
N ILE A 67 1.87 -12.71 9.49
CA ILE A 67 2.69 -11.72 8.77
C ILE A 67 2.55 -10.41 9.53
N ALA A 68 3.53 -10.11 10.38
CA ALA A 68 3.48 -8.93 11.24
C ALA A 68 3.40 -7.63 10.43
N GLN A 69 4.13 -7.58 9.31
CA GLN A 69 4.23 -6.41 8.45
C GLN A 69 4.48 -6.83 7.01
N ILE A 70 3.84 -6.16 6.05
CA ILE A 70 4.16 -6.25 4.62
C ILE A 70 4.26 -4.84 4.03
N VAL A 71 5.37 -4.56 3.35
CA VAL A 71 5.62 -3.29 2.65
C VAL A 71 5.54 -3.57 1.17
N VAL A 72 4.66 -2.85 0.45
CA VAL A 72 4.41 -3.06 -0.97
C VAL A 72 4.67 -1.76 -1.70
N VAL A 73 5.71 -1.72 -2.53
CA VAL A 73 6.13 -0.49 -3.23
C VAL A 73 6.28 -0.76 -4.73
N PRO A 74 6.05 0.27 -5.59
CA PRO A 74 6.42 0.19 -7.00
C PRO A 74 7.92 -0.12 -7.16
N THR A 75 8.27 -0.82 -8.24
CA THR A 75 9.66 -1.21 -8.52
C THR A 75 10.56 -0.02 -8.89
N GLN A 76 9.97 1.08 -9.35
CA GLN A 76 10.68 2.29 -9.75
C GLN A 76 9.82 3.52 -9.48
N LYS A 77 10.48 4.64 -9.16
CA LYS A 77 9.89 5.99 -9.18
C LYS A 77 10.34 6.68 -10.47
N LEU A 78 9.63 7.71 -10.93
CA LEU A 78 10.21 8.60 -11.94
C LEU A 78 11.59 9.09 -11.44
N PRO A 79 12.63 9.08 -12.29
CA PRO A 79 13.91 9.68 -11.91
C PRO A 79 13.65 11.13 -11.52
N ALA A 80 14.27 11.58 -10.42
CA ALA A 80 14.24 13.00 -10.08
C ALA A 80 14.66 13.78 -11.33
N SER A 81 13.84 14.71 -11.79
CA SER A 81 14.20 15.54 -12.92
C SER A 81 15.54 16.19 -12.59
N SER A 82 16.56 15.93 -13.41
CA SER A 82 17.80 16.68 -13.41
C SER A 82 17.45 18.11 -13.83
N THR A 83 17.08 18.92 -12.85
CA THR A 83 16.97 20.36 -12.98
C THR A 83 18.26 20.92 -12.40
N ASP A 84 19.26 21.05 -13.28
CA ASP A 84 20.23 22.14 -13.18
C ASP A 84 19.54 23.45 -13.58
#